data_AF-A0A0M4E9M4-F1
#
_entry.id   AF-A0A0M4E9M4-F1
#
_cell.length_a   1.000
_cell.length_b   1.000
_cell.length_c   1.000
_cell.angle_alpha   90.00
_cell.angle_beta   90.00
_cell.angle_gamma   90.00
#
_symmetry.space_group_name_H-M   'P 1'
#
loop_
_entity.id
_entity.type
_entity.pdbx_description
1 polymer ?
#
loop_
_entity_poly.entity_id
_entity_poly.type
_entity_poly.pdbx_seq_one_letter_code
_entity_poly.pdbx_strand_id
1 'polypeptide(L)'
;MKAVLVFACFAAVVAIAACCDPDSDNKPTVCPKDNTLVRNFFDPTAYWTCENGVVVGKQCPSVAAPGENSGNVTQAFNEATGQCCTWSEWKWTEPCPNNKPAN
;
A
#
# COMPACT_ATOMS: atom_id res chain seq x y z
N MET A 1 -1.06 37.43 -19.63
CA MET A 1 -1.91 36.21 -19.60
C MET A 1 -1.15 34.89 -19.87
N LYS A 2 0.12 34.88 -20.30
CA LYS A 2 0.89 33.64 -20.56
C LYS A 2 1.58 33.04 -19.31
N ALA A 3 1.95 33.87 -18.33
CA ALA A 3 2.63 33.44 -17.11
C ALA A 3 1.74 32.64 -16.13
N VAL A 4 0.42 32.87 -16.18
CA VAL A 4 -0.56 32.18 -15.33
C VAL A 4 -0.69 30.69 -15.70
N LEU A 5 -0.60 30.37 -16.99
CA LEU A 5 -0.62 28.99 -17.49
C LEU A 5 0.64 28.20 -17.08
N VAL A 6 1.81 28.85 -17.05
CA VAL A 6 3.08 28.21 -16.66
C VAL A 6 3.10 27.88 -15.16
N PHE A 7 2.56 28.76 -14.31
CA PHE A 7 2.43 28.50 -12.87
C PHE A 7 1.42 27.39 -12.54
N ALA A 8 0.31 27.31 -13.29
CA ALA A 8 -0.69 26.26 -13.11
C ALA A 8 -0.16 24.86 -13.44
N CYS A 9 0.68 24.73 -14.47
CA CYS A 9 1.31 23.45 -14.82
C CYS A 9 2.34 22.99 -13.79
N PHE A 10 3.06 23.91 -13.13
CA PHE A 10 4.06 23.54 -12.11
C PHE A 10 3.41 23.05 -10.81
N ALA A 11 2.28 23.65 -10.41
CA ALA A 11 1.52 23.21 -9.23
C ALA A 11 0.97 21.77 -9.37
N ALA A 12 0.58 21.37 -10.58
CA ALA A 12 0.10 20.02 -10.85
C ALA A 12 1.20 18.96 -10.72
N VAL A 13 2.45 19.28 -11.09
CA VAL A 13 3.58 18.34 -11.02
C VAL A 13 4.08 18.14 -9.58
N VAL A 14 4.07 19.18 -8.74
CA VAL A 14 4.46 19.07 -7.33
C VAL A 14 3.45 18.24 -6.52
N ALA A 15 2.16 18.31 -6.84
CA ALA A 15 1.13 17.54 -6.15
C ALA A 15 1.26 16.01 -6.36
N ILE A 16 1.80 15.57 -7.50
CA ILE A 16 1.99 14.15 -7.83
C ILE A 16 3.20 13.55 -7.12
N ALA A 17 4.22 14.36 -6.80
CA ALA A 17 5.38 13.93 -6.03
C ALA A 17 5.13 13.85 -4.52
N ALA A 18 4.00 14.37 -4.04
CA ALA A 18 3.64 14.41 -2.62
C ALA A 18 2.67 13.29 -2.18
N CYS A 19 2.27 12.37 -3.07
CA CYS A 19 1.23 11.38 -2.75
C CYS A 19 1.74 10.10 -2.09
N CYS A 20 3.05 9.82 -2.13
CA CYS A 20 3.63 8.63 -1.55
C CYS A 20 4.74 9.02 -0.58
N ASP A 21 4.51 8.76 0.71
CA ASP A 21 5.48 8.93 1.78
C ASP A 21 6.07 7.55 2.14
N PRO A 22 7.30 7.22 1.68
CA PRO A 22 7.91 5.92 1.93
C PRO A 22 8.29 5.71 3.39
N ASP A 23 8.36 6.79 4.18
CA ASP A 23 8.67 6.79 5.61
C ASP A 23 7.39 6.76 6.47
N SER A 24 6.23 6.53 5.86
CA SER A 24 4.94 6.30 6.53
C SER A 24 4.48 4.85 6.43
N ASP A 25 3.51 4.45 7.26
CA ASP A 25 2.86 3.14 7.21
C ASP A 25 1.81 3.01 6.08
N ASN A 26 1.70 4.02 5.21
CA ASN A 26 0.69 4.15 4.16
C ASN A 26 -0.76 4.15 4.64
N LYS A 27 -1.01 4.57 5.89
CA LYS A 27 -2.37 4.66 6.41
C LYS A 27 -3.14 5.78 5.69
N PRO A 28 -4.27 5.48 5.02
CA PRO A 28 -5.11 6.51 4.42
C PRO A 28 -5.66 7.48 5.47
N THR A 29 -5.66 8.77 5.15
CA THR A 29 -6.29 9.80 5.99
C THR A 29 -7.81 9.80 5.86
N VAL A 30 -8.34 9.24 4.77
CA VAL A 30 -9.77 9.09 4.49
C VAL A 30 -10.03 7.70 3.93
N CYS A 31 -11.25 7.19 4.13
CA CYS A 31 -11.64 5.93 3.54
C CYS A 31 -11.62 5.99 2.00
N PRO A 32 -11.02 4.99 1.33
CA PRO A 32 -11.17 4.81 -0.11
C PRO A 32 -12.64 4.68 -0.50
N LYS A 33 -13.06 5.34 -1.59
CA LYS A 33 -14.47 5.35 -2.03
C LYS A 33 -15.00 3.99 -2.48
N ASP A 34 -14.09 3.11 -2.87
CA ASP A 34 -14.33 1.78 -3.41
C ASP A 34 -14.12 0.67 -2.37
N ASN A 35 -13.84 1.03 -1.11
CA ASN A 35 -13.44 0.10 -0.06
C ASN A 35 -12.20 -0.75 -0.42
N THR A 36 -11.33 -0.25 -1.30
CA THR A 36 -10.08 -0.92 -1.64
C THR A 36 -9.22 -1.08 -0.39
N LEU A 37 -8.65 -2.27 -0.24
CA LEU A 37 -7.70 -2.59 0.82
C LEU A 37 -6.36 -1.96 0.47
N VAL A 38 -5.78 -1.23 1.41
CA VAL A 38 -4.51 -0.52 1.20
C VAL A 38 -3.40 -1.21 1.96
N ARG A 39 -2.28 -1.49 1.30
CA ARG A 39 -1.14 -2.16 1.93
C ARG A 39 -0.51 -1.28 3.01
N ASN A 40 -0.15 -1.90 4.14
CA ASN A 40 0.73 -1.27 5.13
C ASN A 40 2.20 -1.41 4.67
N PHE A 41 2.96 -0.31 4.67
CA PHE A 41 4.36 -0.34 4.22
C PHE A 41 5.32 -0.99 5.21
N PHE A 42 5.00 -0.98 6.50
CA PHE A 42 5.89 -1.45 7.56
C PHE A 42 5.55 -2.85 8.06
N ASP A 43 4.30 -3.28 7.86
CA ASP A 43 3.84 -4.61 8.21
C ASP A 43 3.23 -5.33 6.99
N PRO A 44 3.96 -6.27 6.36
CA PRO A 44 3.45 -7.04 5.23
C PRO A 44 2.30 -7.98 5.61
N THR A 45 2.05 -8.23 6.90
CA THR A 45 0.94 -9.06 7.37
C THR A 45 -0.32 -8.25 7.66
N ALA A 46 -0.26 -6.93 7.51
CA ALA A 46 -1.37 -6.03 7.77
C ALA A 46 -1.76 -5.19 6.55
N TYR A 47 -3.01 -4.74 6.56
CA TYR A 47 -3.56 -3.83 5.57
C TYR A 47 -4.54 -2.86 6.22
N TRP A 48 -4.73 -1.71 5.60
CA TRP A 48 -5.73 -0.73 5.96
C TRP A 48 -7.03 -0.99 5.22
N THR A 49 -8.13 -0.84 5.92
CA THR A 49 -9.48 -0.97 5.36
C THR A 49 -10.40 0.07 5.99
N CYS A 50 -11.56 0.29 5.39
CA CYS A 50 -12.57 1.16 5.96
C CYS A 50 -13.65 0.32 6.65
N GLU A 51 -13.90 0.60 7.92
CA GLU A 51 -15.05 0.07 8.65
C GLU A 51 -15.87 1.21 9.21
N ASN A 52 -17.15 1.28 8.85
CA ASN A 52 -18.08 2.31 9.31
C ASN A 52 -17.57 3.75 9.11
N GLY A 53 -16.87 4.00 8.00
CA GLY A 53 -16.29 5.33 7.69
C GLY A 53 -14.98 5.65 8.41
N VAL A 54 -14.39 4.68 9.11
CA VAL A 54 -13.12 4.84 9.83
C VAL A 54 -12.06 3.92 9.23
N VAL A 55 -10.86 4.47 9.01
CA VAL A 55 -9.71 3.69 8.56
C VAL A 55 -9.14 2.89 9.73
N VAL A 56 -9.15 1.56 9.59
CA VAL A 56 -8.67 0.60 10.59
C VAL A 56 -7.63 -0.33 9.98
N GLY A 57 -6.66 -0.76 10.80
CA GLY A 57 -5.69 -1.78 10.41
C GLY A 57 -6.25 -3.17 10.69
N LYS A 58 -6.06 -4.10 9.76
CA LYS A 58 -6.39 -5.52 9.91
C LYS A 58 -5.20 -6.38 9.61
N GLN A 59 -5.09 -7.49 10.33
CA GLN A 59 -4.13 -8.54 10.03
C GLN A 59 -4.72 -9.56 9.07
N CYS A 60 -3.87 -10.06 8.18
CA CYS A 60 -4.14 -11.28 7.43
C CYS A 60 -4.31 -12.48 8.36
N PRO A 61 -5.04 -13.52 7.95
CA PRO A 61 -5.22 -14.70 8.78
C PRO A 61 -3.92 -15.51 8.89
N SER A 62 -3.80 -16.27 9.98
CA SER A 62 -2.72 -17.24 10.15
C SER A 62 -3.13 -18.60 9.59
N VAL A 63 -2.21 -19.22 8.87
CA VAL A 63 -2.37 -20.55 8.27
C VAL A 63 -1.26 -21.47 8.75
N ALA A 64 -1.44 -22.78 8.62
CA ALA A 64 -0.39 -23.74 8.93
C ALA A 64 0.85 -23.45 8.08
N ALA A 65 2.03 -23.42 8.71
CA ALA A 65 3.30 -23.25 8.03
C ALA A 65 3.51 -24.41 7.03
N PRO A 66 3.98 -24.15 5.81
CA PRO A 66 4.42 -25.21 4.93
C PRO A 66 5.69 -25.88 5.51
N GLY A 67 5.69 -27.21 5.62
CA GLY A 67 6.84 -28.01 6.04
C GLY A 67 6.72 -28.64 7.43
N GLU A 68 7.80 -29.27 7.88
CA GLU A 68 7.85 -30.12 9.08
C GLU A 68 7.77 -29.33 10.40
N ASN A 69 7.94 -28.01 10.35
CA ASN A 69 7.81 -27.13 11.51
C ASN A 69 6.32 -26.72 11.67
N SER A 70 5.56 -27.50 12.46
CA SER A 70 4.11 -27.32 12.70
C SER A 70 3.73 -26.06 13.52
N GLY A 71 4.12 -24.88 13.04
CA GLY A 71 3.62 -23.59 13.54
C GLY A 71 2.51 -23.02 12.67
N ASN A 72 1.81 -22.00 13.19
CA ASN A 72 0.98 -21.12 12.35
C ASN A 72 1.81 -19.91 11.92
N VAL A 73 1.65 -19.49 10.67
CA VAL A 73 2.31 -18.32 10.10
C VAL A 73 1.22 -17.40 9.56
N THR A 74 1.28 -16.12 9.94
CA THR A 74 0.41 -15.09 9.40
C THR A 74 0.73 -14.86 7.92
N GLN A 75 -0.31 -14.88 7.09
CA GLN A 75 -0.18 -14.63 5.64
C GLN A 75 0.26 -13.19 5.37
N ALA A 76 0.79 -12.95 4.17
CA ALA A 76 1.21 -11.63 3.73
C ALA A 76 0.16 -11.01 2.79
N PHE A 77 -0.10 -9.72 2.94
CA PHE A 77 -1.03 -8.97 2.11
C PHE A 77 -0.39 -8.64 0.75
N ASN A 78 -1.06 -9.01 -0.33
CA ASN A 78 -0.68 -8.69 -1.70
C ASN A 78 -1.59 -7.60 -2.26
N GLU A 79 -1.01 -6.42 -2.45
CA GLU A 79 -1.72 -5.25 -2.97
C GLU A 79 -2.21 -5.43 -4.41
N ALA A 80 -1.46 -6.16 -5.24
CA ALA A 80 -1.82 -6.37 -6.64
C ALA A 80 -3.08 -7.21 -6.81
N THR A 81 -3.36 -8.11 -5.86
CA THR A 81 -4.56 -8.95 -5.85
C THR A 81 -5.61 -8.47 -4.85
N GLY A 82 -5.24 -7.59 -3.91
CA GLY A 82 -6.09 -7.18 -2.80
C GLY A 82 -6.39 -8.30 -1.80
N GLN A 83 -5.49 -9.28 -1.67
CA GLN A 83 -5.74 -10.51 -0.90
C GLN A 83 -4.54 -10.91 -0.03
N CYS A 84 -4.82 -11.63 1.05
CA CYS A 84 -3.80 -12.31 1.84
C CYS A 84 -3.36 -13.59 1.10
N CYS A 85 -2.04 -13.78 0.97
CA CYS A 85 -1.44 -14.89 0.24
C CYS A 85 -0.31 -15.54 1.04
N THR A 86 0.17 -16.69 0.56
CA THR A 86 1.31 -17.36 1.19
C THR A 86 2.61 -16.59 0.95
N TRP A 87 3.58 -16.72 1.86
CA TRP A 87 4.88 -16.06 1.71
C TRP A 87 5.66 -16.49 0.47
N SER A 88 5.41 -17.68 -0.07
CA SER A 88 5.99 -18.15 -1.34
C SER A 88 5.44 -17.43 -2.56
N GLU A 89 4.21 -16.91 -2.49
CA GLU A 89 3.55 -16.16 -3.57
C GLU A 89 3.77 -14.66 -3.43
N TRP A 90 3.99 -14.20 -2.19
CA TRP A 90 4.17 -12.80 -1.88
C TRP A 90 5.50 -12.26 -2.40
N LYS A 91 5.48 -11.01 -2.86
CA LYS A 91 6.67 -10.28 -3.30
C LYS A 91 6.68 -8.91 -2.65
N TRP A 92 7.84 -8.53 -2.13
CA TRP A 92 8.04 -7.16 -1.67
C TRP A 92 7.87 -6.18 -2.83
N THR A 93 7.07 -5.15 -2.60
CA THR A 93 6.91 -4.02 -3.51
C THR A 93 7.47 -2.79 -2.80
N GLU A 94 8.29 -2.00 -3.48
CA GLU A 94 8.82 -0.77 -2.90
C GLU A 94 7.66 0.18 -2.52
N PRO A 95 7.67 0.79 -1.32
CA PRO A 95 6.62 1.70 -0.84
C PRO A 95 6.21 2.75 -1.87
N CYS A 96 7.19 3.38 -2.50
CA CYS A 96 6.97 4.32 -3.59
C CYS A 96 7.71 3.81 -4.82
N PRO A 97 7.05 3.69 -5.98
CA PRO A 97 7.75 3.35 -7.21
C PRO A 97 8.78 4.44 -7.48
N ASN A 98 10.05 4.06 -7.44
CA ASN A 98 11.11 4.93 -7.92
C ASN A 98 10.80 5.23 -9.39
N ASN A 99 10.44 6.48 -9.70
CA ASN A 99 10.43 6.99 -11.07
C ASN A 99 11.89 7.03 -11.57
N LYS A 100 12.55 5.87 -11.70
CA LYS A 100 13.79 5.74 -12.43
C LYS A 100 13.40 5.60 -13.90
N PRO A 101 13.71 6.58 -14.78
CA PRO A 101 13.61 6.33 -16.19
C PRO A 101 14.49 5.11 -16.51
N ALA A 102 13.96 4.20 -17.34
CA ALA A 102 14.73 3.09 -17.88
C ALA A 102 16.03 3.63 -18.49
N ASN A 103 17.16 3.07 -18.08
CA ASN A 103 18.48 3.34 -18.65
C ASN A 103 18.60 2.66 -20.01
#